data_AF-A0A3B9JHL1-F1
#
_entry.id   AF-A0A3B9JHL1-F1
#
_cell.length_a   1.000
_cell.length_b   1.000
_cell.length_c   1.000
_cell.angle_alpha   90.00
_cell.angle_beta   90.00
_cell.angle_gamma   90.00
#
_symmetry.space_group_name_H-M   'P 1'
#
loop_
_entity.id
_entity.type
_entity.pdbx_description
1 polymer ?
#
loop_
_entity_poly.entity_id
_entity_poly.type
_entity_poly.pdbx_seq_one_letter_code
_entity_poly.pdbx_strand_id
1 'polypeptide(L)' 'MNEEIKVQSVGDWFITLLLISIPLVNIIILLLWAFGGDYDINRRNFAKAALLWMIIPIALAMAFVSCGLASMLFYI' A
#
# COMPACT_ATOMS: atom_id res chain seq x y z
N MET A 1 -12.57 21.47 7.62
CA MET A 1 -11.86 20.95 8.80
C MET A 1 -10.38 21.19 8.54
N ASN A 2 -9.74 22.05 9.31
CA ASN A 2 -8.28 22.22 9.19
C ASN A 2 -7.67 20.95 9.78
N GLU A 3 -7.08 20.11 8.95
CA GLU A 3 -6.42 18.89 9.42
C GLU A 3 -5.14 19.28 10.16
N GLU A 4 -5.09 19.07 11.47
CA GLU A 4 -3.88 19.35 12.24
C GLU A 4 -2.75 18.41 11.82
N ILE A 5 -1.64 19.00 11.37
CA ILE A 5 -0.46 18.25 10.94
C ILE A 5 0.32 17.80 12.19
N LYS A 6 0.03 16.58 12.66
CA LYS A 6 0.82 15.95 13.72
C LYS A 6 2.14 15.43 13.16
N VAL A 7 3.25 16.05 13.57
CA VAL A 7 4.60 15.57 13.26
C VAL A 7 4.80 14.21 13.92
N GLN A 8 5.11 13.20 13.11
CA GLN A 8 5.37 11.84 13.58
C GLN A 8 6.83 11.71 14.02
N SER A 9 7.06 11.18 15.21
CA SER A 9 8.40 10.88 15.71
C SER A 9 8.99 9.65 15.03
N VAL A 10 10.29 9.39 15.24
CA VAL A 10 10.93 8.15 14.79
C VAL A 10 10.26 6.92 15.42
N GLY A 11 9.86 6.99 16.70
CA GLY A 11 9.17 5.91 17.39
C GLY A 11 7.80 5.60 16.78
N ASP A 12 7.06 6.64 16.36
CA ASP A 12 5.76 6.47 15.69
C ASP A 12 5.90 5.74 14.34
N TRP A 13 6.94 6.08 13.58
CA TRP A 13 7.26 5.39 12.33
C TRP A 13 7.78 3.98 12.57
N PHE A 14 8.61 3.77 13.59
CA PHE A 14 9.11 2.44 13.94
C PHE A 14 7.95 1.47 14.24
N ILE A 15 6.97 1.89 15.06
CA ILE A 15 5.77 1.08 15.34
C ILE A 15 4.96 0.85 14.06
N THR A 16 4.83 1.88 13.22
CA THR A 16 4.11 1.77 11.95
C THR A 16 4.75 0.73 11.03
N LEU A 17 6.08 0.75 10.89
CA LEU A 17 6.84 -0.21 10.11
C LEU A 17 6.75 -1.63 10.69
N LEU A 18 6.71 -1.77 12.01
CA LEU A 18 6.51 -3.05 12.68
C LEU A 18 5.11 -3.63 12.36
N LEU A 19 4.06 -2.82 12.42
CA LEU A 19 2.68 -3.24 12.14
C LEU A 19 2.50 -3.69 10.69
N ILE A 20 3.06 -2.96 9.73
CA ILE A 20 2.96 -3.33 8.30
C ILE A 20 3.86 -4.51 7.92
N SER A 21 4.85 -4.86 8.74
CA SER A 21 5.68 -6.06 8.52
C SER A 21 4.89 -7.35 8.72
N ILE A 22 3.77 -7.30 9.46
CA ILE A 22 2.87 -8.45 9.66
C ILE A 22 1.86 -8.47 8.51
N PRO A 23 1.84 -9.51 7.63
CA PRO A 23 1.09 -9.46 6.38
C PRO A 23 -0.42 -9.19 6.51
N LEU A 24 -1.10 -9.85 7.45
CA LEU A 24 -2.55 -9.66 7.65
C LEU A 24 -2.87 -8.31 8.29
N VAL A 25 -2.07 -7.91 9.29
CA VAL A 25 -2.24 -6.61 9.99
C VAL A 25 -1.96 -5.46 9.04
N ASN A 26 -0.98 -5.60 8.15
CA ASN A 26 -0.63 -4.62 7.13
C ASN A 26 -1.86 -4.20 6.31
N ILE A 27 -2.55 -5.16 5.68
CA ILE A 27 -3.72 -4.84 4.85
C ILE A 27 -4.82 -4.18 5.69
N ILE A 28 -5.13 -4.74 6.87
CA ILE A 28 -6.19 -4.21 7.73
C ILE A 28 -5.88 -2.77 8.16
N ILE A 29 -4.66 -2.49 8.61
CA ILE A 29 -4.29 -1.17 9.12
C ILE A 29 -4.19 -0.13 8.01
N LEU A 30 -3.71 -0.53 6.83
CA LEU A 30 -3.69 0.34 5.65
C LEU A 30 -5.12 0.70 5.21
N LEU A 31 -6.06 -0.25 5.20
CA LEU A 31 -7.45 0.03 4.86
C LEU A 31 -8.12 0.93 5.93
N LEU A 32 -7.89 0.64 7.21
CA LEU A 32 -8.41 1.45 8.31
C LEU A 32 -7.89 2.89 8.22
N TRP A 33 -6.60 3.10 7.99
CA TRP A 33 -6.04 4.44 7.87
C TRP A 33 -6.41 5.14 6.56
N ALA A 34 -6.49 4.44 5.44
CA ALA A 34 -6.80 5.06 4.15
C ALA A 34 -8.26 5.56 4.08
N PHE A 35 -9.19 4.80 4.67
CA PHE A 35 -10.64 5.02 4.54
C PHE A 35 -11.35 5.40 5.85
N GLY A 36 -10.69 5.28 6.99
CA GLY A 36 -11.22 5.74 8.28
C GLY A 36 -11.24 7.27 8.39
N GLY A 37 -12.22 7.79 9.13
CA GLY A 37 -12.47 9.23 9.24
C GLY A 37 -11.59 9.97 10.25
N ASP A 38 -10.96 9.27 11.20
CA ASP A 38 -10.38 9.88 12.41
C ASP A 38 -8.91 9.50 12.63
N TYR A 39 -8.10 9.57 11.56
CA TYR A 39 -6.66 9.30 11.61
C TYR A 39 -5.86 10.51 11.12
N ASP A 40 -4.63 10.64 11.61
CA ASP A 40 -3.75 11.74 11.22
C ASP A 40 -3.44 11.73 9.71
N ILE A 41 -3.28 12.93 9.13
CA ILE A 41 -3.06 13.12 7.69
C ILE A 41 -1.85 12.33 7.18
N ASN A 42 -0.80 12.19 7.99
CA ASN A 42 0.42 11.48 7.62
C ASN A 42 0.14 9.98 7.44
N ARG A 43 -0.57 9.34 8.38
CA ARG A 43 -0.99 7.93 8.28
C ARG A 43 -1.98 7.69 7.15
N ARG A 44 -2.94 8.60 6.94
CA ARG A 44 -3.90 8.51 5.82
C ARG A 44 -3.19 8.54 4.47
N ASN A 45 -2.25 9.46 4.29
CA ASN A 45 -1.49 9.60 3.05
C ASN A 45 -0.52 8.43 2.85
N PHE A 46 0.18 8.02 3.91
CA PHE A 46 1.04 6.83 3.88
C PHE A 46 0.23 5.60 3.47
N ALA A 47 -0.95 5.40 4.05
CA ALA A 47 -1.77 4.24 3.77
C ALA A 47 -2.25 4.18 2.32
N LYS A 48 -2.71 5.32 1.78
CA LYS A 48 -3.08 5.44 0.35
C LYS A 48 -1.89 5.16 -0.56
N ALA A 49 -0.71 5.72 -0.26
CA ALA A 49 0.49 5.49 -1.05
C ALA A 49 0.93 4.02 -1.00
N ALA A 50 0.92 3.39 0.18
CA ALA A 50 1.26 1.99 0.35
C ALA A 50 0.30 1.08 -0.44
N LEU A 51 -1.01 1.31 -0.38
CA LEU A 51 -1.99 0.54 -1.17
C LEU A 51 -1.75 0.66 -2.67
N LEU A 52 -1.42 1.86 -3.18
CA LEU A 52 -1.04 2.06 -4.58
C LEU A 52 0.23 1.26 -4.94
N TRP A 53 1.24 1.31 -4.07
CA TRP A 53 2.47 0.53 -4.24
C TRP A 53 2.24 -0.99 -4.22
N MET A 54 1.20 -1.48 -3.55
CA MET A 54 0.84 -2.91 -3.60
C MET A 54 0.21 -3.31 -4.93
N ILE A 55 -0.51 -2.40 -5.59
CA ILE A 55 -1.18 -2.67 -6.87
C ILE A 55 -0.18 -2.70 -8.03
N ILE A 56 0.86 -1.85 -8.00
CA ILE A 56 1.86 -1.75 -9.07
C ILE A 56 2.52 -3.10 -9.43
N PRO A 57 3.12 -3.87 -8.49
CA PRO A 57 3.77 -5.13 -8.84
C PRO A 57 2.78 -6.18 -9.35
N ILE A 58 1.53 -6.17 -8.87
CA ILE A 58 0.48 -7.05 -9.37
C ILE A 58 0.17 -6.71 -10.83
N ALA A 59 -0.01 -5.42 -11.15
CA ALA A 59 -0.24 -4.96 -12.52
C ALA A 59 0.92 -5.31 -13.46
N LEU A 60 2.17 -5.09 -13.01
CA LEU A 60 3.37 -5.43 -13.79
C LEU A 60 3.50 -6.94 -14.01
N ALA A 61 3.23 -7.77 -12.99
CA ALA A 61 3.26 -9.22 -13.12
C ALA A 61 2.20 -9.72 -14.12
N MET A 62 0.97 -9.18 -14.06
CA MET A 62 -0.08 -9.51 -15.01
C MET A 62 0.30 -9.15 -16.45
N ALA A 63 0.88 -7.97 -16.66
CA ALA A 63 1.34 -7.53 -17.99
C ALA A 63 2.48 -8.40 -18.53
N PHE A 64 3.42 -8.82 -17.67
CA PHE A 64 4.52 -9.68 -18.07
C PHE A 64 4.04 -11.10 -18.45
N VAL A 65 3.17 -11.69 -17.64
CA VAL A 65 2.60 -13.02 -17.89
C VAL A 65 1.75 -13.03 -19.16
N SER A 66 0.89 -12.03 -19.37
CA SER A 66 0.04 -11.98 -20.57
C SER A 66 0.86 -11.84 -21.86
N CYS A 67 1.93 -11.05 -21.84
CA CYS A 67 2.82 -10.88 -22.99
C CYS A 67 3.59 -12.17 -23.30
N GLY A 68 4.08 -12.89 -22.28
CA GLY A 68 4.75 -14.17 -22.43
C GLY A 68 3.83 -15.30 -22.91
N LEU A 69 2.58 -15.36 -22.43
CA LEU A 69 1.61 -16.33 -22.93
C LEU A 69 1.21 -16.04 -24.38
N ALA A 70 1.03 -14.77 -24.74
CA ALA A 70 0.74 -14.38 -26.12
C ALA A 70 1.86 -14.78 -27.08
N SER A 71 3.14 -14.57 -26.69
CA SER A 71 4.26 -14.97 -27.53
C SER A 71 4.31 -16.49 -27.76
N MET A 72 4.04 -17.31 -26.74
CA MET A 72 3.99 -18.78 -26.89
C MET A 72 2.92 -19.25 -27.88
N LEU A 73 1.77 -18.57 -27.95
CA LEU A 73 0.70 -18.90 -28.91
C LEU A 73 1.09 -18.60 -30.38
N PHE A 74 2.04 -17.70 -30.63
CA PHE A 74 2.54 -17.43 -32.00
C PHE A 74 3.59 -18.45 -32.48
N TYR A 75 4.13 -19.27 -31.59
CA TYR A 75 5.17 -20.27 -31.90
C TYR A 75 4.63 -21.71 -32.05
N ILE A 76 3.34 -21.94 -31.86
CA ILE A 76 2.63 -23.23 -32.05
C ILE A 76 1.72 -23.11 -33.28
#